data_AF-A0A5E7AGG8-F1
#
_entry.id   AF-A0A5E7AGG8-F1
#
_cell.length_a   1.000
_cell.length_b   1.000
_cell.length_c   1.000
_cell.angle_alpha   90.00
_cell.angle_beta   90.00
_cell.angle_gamma   90.00
#
_symmetry.space_group_name_H-M   'P 1'
#
loop_
_entity.id
_entity.type
_entity.pdbx_description
1 polymer ?
#
loop_
_entity_poly.entity_id
_entity_poly.type
_entity_poly.pdbx_seq_one_letter_code
_entity_poly.pdbx_strand_id
1 'polypeptide(L)'
;MKKMIVTDAELLSNLLFGPGQPLGGSRLGDEELVRLASETFSEKPFCVVRHWMLLDVMLPQSMEKDIKAQGTQATILYAQVMVFDSRGMHQPGGSVLSSYQLEFDGCVFESKDTVFILAGRGSRKHASLPAVQALAAY
;
A
#
# COMPACT_ATOMS: atom_id res chain seq x y z
N MET A 1 -33.72 -15.32 7.22
CA MET A 1 -32.72 -14.22 7.10
C MET A 1 -32.14 -14.26 5.70
N LYS A 2 -32.32 -13.22 4.87
CA LYS A 2 -31.65 -13.13 3.56
C LYS A 2 -30.17 -12.90 3.82
N LYS A 3 -29.31 -13.80 3.33
CA LYS A 3 -27.86 -13.59 3.33
C LYS A 3 -27.60 -12.45 2.33
N MET A 4 -27.24 -11.27 2.82
CA MET A 4 -26.84 -10.15 1.95
C MET A 4 -25.53 -10.56 1.29
N ILE A 5 -25.56 -10.77 -0.03
CA ILE A 5 -24.37 -11.06 -0.82
C ILE A 5 -23.75 -9.70 -1.14
N VAL A 6 -22.60 -9.41 -0.53
CA VAL A 6 -21.81 -8.21 -0.85
C VAL A 6 -21.00 -8.53 -2.10
N THR A 7 -21.06 -7.65 -3.09
CA THR A 7 -20.35 -7.76 -4.38
C THR A 7 -18.96 -7.12 -4.30
N ASP A 8 -18.07 -7.52 -5.21
CA ASP A 8 -16.73 -6.91 -5.32
C ASP A 8 -16.81 -5.41 -5.59
N ALA A 9 -17.78 -4.96 -6.39
CA ALA A 9 -18.01 -3.54 -6.64
C ALA A 9 -18.38 -2.76 -5.37
N GLU A 10 -19.21 -3.33 -4.50
CA GLU A 10 -19.56 -2.71 -3.21
C GLU A 10 -18.36 -2.67 -2.26
N LEU A 11 -17.56 -3.74 -2.22
CA LEU A 11 -16.33 -3.80 -1.42
C LEU A 11 -15.33 -2.74 -1.88
N LEU A 12 -15.09 -2.63 -3.19
CA LEU A 12 -14.17 -1.66 -3.77
C LEU A 12 -14.65 -0.23 -3.60
N SER A 13 -15.95 0.01 -3.81
CA SER A 13 -16.53 1.34 -3.59
C SER A 13 -16.31 1.82 -2.16
N ASN A 14 -16.55 0.95 -1.17
CA ASN A 14 -16.31 1.29 0.22
C ASN A 14 -14.82 1.45 0.53
N LEU A 15 -13.96 0.57 0.01
CA LEU A 15 -12.51 0.65 0.24
C LEU A 15 -11.89 1.91 -0.34
N LEU A 16 -12.24 2.27 -1.58
CA LEU A 16 -11.66 3.41 -2.30
C LEU A 16 -12.28 4.74 -1.87
N PHE A 17 -13.60 4.82 -1.75
CA PHE A 17 -14.32 6.08 -1.52
C PHE A 17 -14.88 6.23 -0.10
N GLY A 18 -14.89 5.18 0.71
CA GLY A 18 -15.28 5.26 2.11
C GLY A 18 -14.28 6.06 2.96
N PRO A 19 -14.63 6.35 4.23
CA PRO A 19 -13.79 7.14 5.12
C PRO A 19 -12.44 6.46 5.37
N GLY A 20 -11.40 7.27 5.59
CA GLY A 20 -10.07 6.83 6.00
C GLY A 20 -9.38 7.89 6.84
N GLN A 21 -8.44 7.47 7.68
CA GLN A 21 -7.62 8.38 8.46
C GLN A 21 -6.64 9.09 7.51
N PRO A 22 -6.66 10.42 7.38
CA PRO A 22 -5.69 11.13 6.54
C PRO A 22 -4.27 10.91 7.06
N LEU A 23 -3.32 10.63 6.15
CA LEU A 23 -1.90 10.57 6.44
C LEU A 23 -1.11 11.47 5.51
N GLY A 24 -0.07 12.09 6.04
CA GLY A 24 0.88 12.88 5.26
C GLY A 24 2.05 12.01 4.82
N GLY A 25 2.34 12.01 3.52
CA GLY A 25 3.60 11.53 2.97
C GLY A 25 4.58 12.69 2.78
N SER A 26 5.61 12.46 1.97
CA SER A 26 6.59 13.49 1.64
C SER A 26 5.95 14.66 0.89
N ARG A 27 6.40 15.87 1.19
CA ARG A 27 5.97 17.11 0.53
C ARG A 27 6.81 17.48 -0.68
N LEU A 28 7.86 16.71 -0.96
CA LEU A 28 8.79 16.97 -2.05
C LEU A 28 8.15 16.65 -3.41
N GLY A 29 8.71 17.27 -4.45
CA GLY A 29 8.36 16.97 -5.85
C GLY A 29 8.84 15.59 -6.28
N ASP A 30 8.30 15.08 -7.39
CA ASP A 30 8.61 13.73 -7.88
C ASP A 30 10.08 13.54 -8.23
N GLU A 31 10.66 14.45 -9.00
CA GLU A 31 12.09 14.39 -9.39
C GLU A 31 13.02 14.40 -8.18
N GLU A 32 12.70 15.22 -7.18
CA GLU A 32 13.49 15.32 -5.96
C GLU A 32 13.39 14.04 -5.12
N LEU A 33 12.19 13.45 -5.01
CA LEU A 33 12.00 12.17 -4.32
C LEU A 33 12.74 11.04 -5.01
N VAL A 34 12.67 10.96 -6.34
CA VAL A 34 13.39 9.94 -7.09
C VAL A 34 14.89 10.08 -6.85
N ARG A 35 15.44 11.31 -6.94
CA ARG A 35 16.87 11.55 -6.70
C ARG A 35 17.28 11.12 -5.29
N LEU A 36 16.58 11.59 -4.25
CA LEU A 36 16.90 11.25 -2.87
C LEU A 36 16.77 9.76 -2.58
N ALA A 37 15.73 9.12 -3.13
CA ALA A 37 15.52 7.68 -2.96
C ALA A 37 16.61 6.87 -3.70
N SER A 38 17.05 7.30 -4.88
CA SER A 38 18.19 6.68 -5.59
C SER A 38 19.50 6.78 -4.80
N GLU A 39 19.71 7.89 -4.09
CA GLU A 39 20.89 8.09 -3.23
C GLU A 39 20.80 7.26 -1.94
N THR A 40 19.58 7.08 -1.40
CA THR A 40 19.34 6.42 -0.11
C THR A 40 19.25 4.89 -0.22
N PHE A 41 18.57 4.38 -1.26
CA PHE A 41 18.23 2.96 -1.41
C PHE A 41 19.02 2.32 -2.56
N SER A 42 20.35 2.35 -2.47
CA SER A 42 21.22 1.78 -3.51
C SER A 42 21.22 0.25 -3.56
N GLU A 43 20.94 -0.42 -2.43
CA GLU A 43 21.00 -1.88 -2.29
C GLU A 43 19.64 -2.57 -2.34
N LYS A 44 18.54 -1.82 -2.15
CA LYS A 44 17.18 -2.35 -2.14
C LYS A 44 16.31 -1.64 -3.19
N PRO A 45 15.51 -2.37 -3.96
CA PRO A 45 14.55 -1.77 -4.89
C PRO A 45 13.60 -0.81 -4.21
N PHE A 46 13.29 0.28 -4.89
CA PHE A 46 12.34 1.26 -4.39
C PHE A 46 11.38 1.75 -5.48
N CYS A 47 10.21 2.18 -5.02
CA CYS A 47 9.22 2.86 -5.84
C CYS A 47 8.85 4.21 -5.21
N VAL A 48 8.58 5.21 -6.03
CA VAL A 48 7.91 6.45 -5.60
C VAL A 48 6.46 6.37 -6.04
N VAL A 49 5.53 6.61 -5.12
CA VAL A 49 4.08 6.45 -5.38
C VAL A 49 3.26 7.63 -4.91
N ARG A 50 2.14 7.89 -5.59
CA ARG A 50 1.14 8.91 -5.24
C ARG A 50 -0.25 8.28 -5.15
N HIS A 51 -1.16 9.04 -4.52
CA HIS A 51 -2.55 8.61 -4.30
C HIS A 51 -2.61 7.24 -3.62
N TRP A 52 -1.98 7.18 -2.45
CA TRP A 52 -1.71 5.94 -1.74
C TRP A 52 -2.59 5.77 -0.50
N MET A 53 -2.79 4.51 -0.12
CA MET A 53 -3.51 4.08 1.07
C MET A 53 -2.75 2.96 1.77
N LEU A 54 -2.61 3.07 3.08
CA LEU A 54 -2.22 1.95 3.94
C LEU A 54 -3.50 1.22 4.36
N LEU A 55 -3.56 -0.08 4.09
CA LEU A 55 -4.71 -0.91 4.36
C LEU A 55 -4.35 -1.90 5.47
N ASP A 56 -4.87 -1.67 6.67
CA ASP A 56 -4.81 -2.61 7.78
C ASP A 56 -5.80 -3.73 7.51
N VAL A 57 -5.29 -4.88 7.09
CA VAL A 57 -6.10 -6.04 6.70
C VAL A 57 -6.63 -6.71 7.96
N MET A 58 -7.95 -6.70 8.10
CA MET A 58 -8.65 -7.35 9.20
C MET A 58 -8.61 -8.87 9.00
N LEU A 59 -7.76 -9.55 9.77
CA LEU A 59 -7.55 -10.98 9.71
C LEU A 59 -7.96 -11.67 11.01
N PRO A 60 -8.29 -12.97 10.97
CA PRO A 60 -8.39 -13.77 12.19
C PRO A 60 -7.09 -13.72 12.99
N GLN A 61 -7.21 -13.74 14.32
CA GLN A 61 -6.06 -13.60 15.23
C GLN A 61 -4.96 -14.66 15.00
N SER A 62 -5.32 -15.87 14.56
CA SER A 62 -4.35 -16.91 14.22
C SER A 62 -3.47 -16.48 13.03
N MET A 63 -4.07 -15.97 11.96
CA MET A 63 -3.33 -15.47 10.80
C MET A 63 -2.48 -14.25 11.13
N GLU A 64 -2.99 -13.32 11.95
CA GLU A 64 -2.18 -12.18 12.39
C GLU A 64 -0.94 -12.61 13.17
N LYS A 65 -1.05 -13.65 14.01
CA LYS A 65 0.09 -14.21 14.74
C LYS A 65 1.11 -14.82 13.79
N ASP A 66 0.67 -15.54 12.77
CA ASP A 66 1.56 -16.15 11.78
C ASP A 66 2.31 -15.09 10.96
N ILE A 67 1.63 -14.02 10.56
CA ILE A 67 2.22 -12.87 9.86
C ILE A 67 3.27 -12.16 10.73
N LYS A 68 2.94 -11.93 12.01
CA LYS A 68 3.87 -11.34 13.00
C LYS A 68 5.07 -12.25 13.28
N ALA A 69 4.89 -13.57 13.33
CA ALA A 69 5.98 -14.51 13.52
C ALA A 69 6.97 -14.50 12.34
N GLN A 70 6.52 -14.09 11.15
CA GLN A 70 7.37 -13.87 9.97
C GLN A 70 8.02 -12.47 9.96
N GLY A 71 7.86 -11.67 11.01
CA GLY A 71 8.42 -10.33 11.13
C GLY A 71 7.67 -9.25 10.36
N THR A 72 6.43 -9.50 9.93
CA THR A 72 5.63 -8.53 9.17
C THR A 72 4.35 -8.13 9.91
N GLN A 73 3.70 -7.07 9.45
CA GLN A 73 2.39 -6.63 9.92
C GLN A 73 1.36 -6.79 8.81
N ALA A 74 0.12 -7.10 9.17
CA ALA A 74 -1.00 -7.27 8.23
C ALA A 74 -1.49 -5.93 7.65
N THR A 75 -0.57 -5.06 7.27
CA THR A 75 -0.81 -3.79 6.59
C THR A 75 -0.22 -3.91 5.20
N ILE A 76 -0.95 -3.50 4.18
CA ILE A 76 -0.47 -3.44 2.80
C ILE A 76 -0.59 -2.02 2.27
N LEU A 77 0.28 -1.67 1.32
CA LEU A 77 0.19 -0.43 0.57
C LEU A 77 -0.60 -0.69 -0.71
N TYR A 78 -1.59 0.14 -0.97
CA TYR A 78 -2.15 0.33 -2.30
C TYR A 78 -1.84 1.75 -2.78
N ALA A 79 -1.34 1.89 -4.00
CA ALA A 79 -1.20 3.20 -4.62
C ALA A 79 -1.78 3.19 -6.03
N GLN A 80 -2.52 4.24 -6.37
CA GLN A 80 -3.12 4.37 -7.70
C GLN A 80 -2.13 4.84 -8.75
N VAL A 81 -1.07 5.54 -8.34
CA VAL A 81 -0.11 6.14 -9.27
C VAL A 81 1.29 5.75 -8.86
N MET A 82 1.94 4.95 -9.70
CA MET A 82 3.37 4.73 -9.65
C MET A 82 4.11 5.83 -10.41
N VAL A 83 4.91 6.60 -9.68
CA VAL A 83 5.73 7.69 -10.25
C VAL A 83 7.03 7.12 -10.81
N PHE A 84 7.66 6.23 -10.06
CA PHE A 84 8.95 5.63 -10.41
C PHE A 84 9.06 4.23 -9.83
N ASP A 85 9.73 3.34 -10.55
CA ASP A 85 10.12 2.00 -10.12
C ASP A 85 11.59 1.78 -10.49
N SER A 86 12.44 1.59 -9.48
CA SER A 86 13.87 1.41 -9.67
C SER A 86 14.23 0.13 -10.44
N ARG A 87 13.32 -0.85 -10.51
CA ARG A 87 13.50 -2.06 -11.31
C ARG A 87 12.94 -1.92 -12.73
N GLY A 88 12.11 -0.91 -13.00
CA GLY A 88 11.41 -0.74 -14.28
C GLY A 88 10.45 -1.89 -14.60
N MET A 89 9.94 -2.60 -13.59
CA MET A 89 9.04 -3.74 -13.74
C MET A 89 7.59 -3.31 -13.94
N HIS A 90 7.26 -2.09 -13.54
CA HIS A 90 5.92 -1.53 -13.60
C HIS A 90 5.87 -0.33 -14.55
N GLN A 91 4.72 -0.16 -15.20
CA GLN A 91 4.49 0.99 -16.06
C GLN A 91 4.26 2.26 -15.21
N PRO A 92 4.94 3.38 -15.53
CA PRO A 92 4.62 4.67 -14.92
C PRO A 92 3.12 4.98 -15.06
N GLY A 93 2.52 5.47 -13.98
CA GLY A 93 1.09 5.76 -13.90
C GLY A 93 0.19 4.57 -13.54
N GLY A 94 0.72 3.35 -13.47
CA GLY A 94 -0.04 2.18 -13.02
C GLY A 94 -0.28 2.14 -11.51
N SER A 95 -1.24 1.32 -11.09
CA SER A 95 -1.45 1.04 -9.66
C SER A 95 -0.53 -0.08 -9.16
N VAL A 96 -0.28 -0.09 -7.85
CA VAL A 96 0.48 -1.14 -7.17
C VAL A 96 -0.20 -1.56 -5.89
N LEU A 97 -0.14 -2.86 -5.61
CA LEU A 97 -0.52 -3.46 -4.34
C LEU A 97 0.71 -4.19 -3.80
N SER A 98 1.18 -3.78 -2.61
CA SER A 98 2.36 -4.40 -2.00
C SER A 98 2.02 -5.72 -1.31
N SER A 99 3.07 -6.45 -0.94
CA SER A 99 2.98 -7.46 0.13
C SER A 99 2.89 -6.80 1.51
N TYR A 100 2.80 -7.62 2.56
CA TYR A 100 2.71 -7.15 3.94
C TYR A 100 3.88 -6.26 4.36
N GLN A 101 3.57 -5.29 5.21
CA GLN A 101 4.50 -4.33 5.77
C GLN A 101 5.56 -5.04 6.59
N LEU A 102 6.83 -4.80 6.25
CA LEU A 102 7.97 -5.08 7.10
C LEU A 102 8.17 -3.94 8.09
N GLU A 103 8.24 -2.71 7.58
CA GLU A 103 8.43 -1.49 8.38
C GLU A 103 7.65 -0.31 7.77
N PHE A 104 7.29 0.66 8.60
CA PHE A 104 6.70 1.91 8.16
C PHE A 104 7.19 3.05 9.06
N ASP A 105 7.96 3.97 8.48
CA ASP A 105 8.47 5.16 9.17
C ASP A 105 8.22 6.43 8.35
N GLY A 106 7.48 7.38 8.93
CA GLY A 106 7.12 8.64 8.29
C GLY A 106 6.42 8.45 6.94
N CYS A 107 7.19 8.56 5.86
CA CYS A 107 6.73 8.42 4.47
C CYS A 107 7.41 7.28 3.71
N VAL A 108 8.08 6.38 4.41
CA VAL A 108 8.75 5.20 3.87
C VAL A 108 8.00 3.97 4.34
N PHE A 109 7.39 3.24 3.41
CA PHE A 109 6.75 1.96 3.65
C PHE A 109 7.62 0.86 3.06
N GLU A 110 8.05 -0.08 3.88
CA GLU A 110 8.87 -1.19 3.45
C GLU A 110 8.06 -2.47 3.43
N SER A 111 8.09 -3.15 2.29
CA SER A 111 7.67 -4.54 2.16
C SER A 111 8.90 -5.44 2.09
N LYS A 112 8.69 -6.76 2.08
CA LYS A 112 9.77 -7.74 2.00
C LYS A 112 10.80 -7.42 0.91
N ASP A 113 10.33 -7.09 -0.30
CA ASP A 113 11.17 -6.99 -1.49
C ASP A 113 11.33 -5.56 -2.03
N THR A 114 10.58 -4.59 -1.51
CA THR A 114 10.53 -3.24 -2.09
C THR A 114 10.22 -2.18 -1.03
N VAL A 115 10.94 -1.06 -1.13
CA VAL A 115 10.69 0.15 -0.35
C VAL A 115 9.80 1.09 -1.16
N PHE A 116 8.78 1.67 -0.54
CA PHE A 116 7.85 2.59 -1.18
C PHE A 116 7.93 3.95 -0.51
N ILE A 117 8.23 4.96 -1.31
CA ILE A 117 8.32 6.35 -0.88
C ILE A 117 6.97 6.98 -1.18
N LEU A 118 6.26 7.33 -0.12
CA LEU A 118 4.89 7.78 -0.14
C LEU A 118 4.86 9.30 -0.39
N ALA A 119 4.56 9.69 -1.62
CA ALA A 119 4.56 11.09 -2.02
C ALA A 119 3.17 11.73 -1.85
N GLY A 120 3.14 12.94 -1.30
CA GLY A 120 1.91 13.70 -1.07
C GLY A 120 0.99 13.10 -0.01
N ARG A 121 -0.30 13.47 -0.06
CA ARG A 121 -1.30 12.99 0.90
C ARG A 121 -1.71 11.55 0.58
N GLY A 122 -1.96 10.78 1.62
CA GLY A 122 -2.57 9.46 1.55
C GLY A 122 -3.58 9.25 2.66
N SER A 123 -3.95 8.00 2.89
CA SER A 123 -4.82 7.64 4.01
C SER A 123 -4.49 6.27 4.58
N ARG A 124 -4.99 5.99 5.78
CA ARG A 124 -4.99 4.65 6.39
C ARG A 124 -6.41 4.18 6.63
N LYS A 125 -6.70 2.94 6.26
CA LYS A 125 -8.04 2.33 6.37
C LYS A 125 -7.93 0.92 6.91
N HIS A 126 -8.96 0.48 7.62
CA HIS A 126 -9.16 -0.93 7.89
C HIS A 126 -9.86 -1.56 6.68
N ALA A 127 -9.32 -2.66 6.18
CA ALA A 127 -9.82 -3.35 5.00
C ALA A 127 -10.17 -4.79 5.35
N SER A 128 -11.31 -5.29 4.89
CA SER A 128 -11.60 -6.72 4.99
C SER A 128 -10.75 -7.50 3.99
N LEU A 129 -10.40 -8.74 4.32
CA LEU A 129 -9.67 -9.60 3.38
C LEU A 129 -10.37 -9.74 2.01
N PRO A 130 -11.72 -9.89 1.92
CA PRO A 130 -12.41 -9.89 0.63
C PRO A 130 -12.24 -8.59 -0.16
N ALA A 131 -12.21 -7.42 0.49
CA ALA A 131 -12.01 -6.15 -0.21
C ALA A 131 -10.59 -6.04 -0.79
N VAL A 132 -9.59 -6.54 -0.07
CA VAL A 132 -8.21 -6.64 -0.55
C VAL A 132 -8.10 -7.61 -1.73
N GLN A 133 -8.78 -8.75 -1.65
CA GLN A 133 -8.81 -9.75 -2.74
C GLN A 133 -9.49 -9.19 -3.99
N ALA A 134 -10.62 -8.49 -3.83
CA ALA A 134 -11.28 -7.78 -4.93
C ALA A 134 -10.35 -6.74 -5.55
N LEU A 135 -9.59 -5.99 -4.73
CA LEU A 135 -8.65 -4.98 -5.22
C LEU A 135 -7.48 -5.58 -6.01
N ALA A 136 -6.97 -6.73 -5.59
CA ALA A 136 -5.87 -7.44 -6.26
C ALA A 136 -6.28 -8.07 -7.60
N ALA A 137 -7.58 -8.15 -7.90
CA ALA A 137 -8.11 -8.76 -9.12
C ALA A 137 -8.23 -7.78 -10.31
N TYR A 138 -7.94 -6.49 -10.10
CA TYR A 138 -7.96 -5.42 -11.10
C TYR A 138 -6.54 -4.90 -11.36
#